data_AF-A0A2N9KBG7-F1
#
_entry.id   AF-A0A2N9KBG7-F1
#
_cell.length_a   1.000
_cell.length_b   1.000
_cell.length_c   1.000
_cell.angle_alpha   90.00
_cell.angle_beta   90.00
_cell.angle_gamma   90.00
#
_symmetry.space_group_name_H-M   'P 1'
#
loop_
_entity.id
_entity.type
_entity.pdbx_description
1 polymer ?
#
loop_
_entity_poly.entity_id
_entity_poly.type
_entity_poly.pdbx_seq_one_letter_code
_entity_poly.pdbx_strand_id
1 'polypeptide(L)' 'MLSISDTLLVIDFQNGVCKESQDIFNTQECVTSINSHITAYRHAHKPIVPFRQHMPILSITLS' A
#
# COMPACT_ATOMS: atom_id res chain seq x y z
N MET A 1 26.45 13.86 4.54
CA MET A 1 25.67 13.15 3.51
C MET A 1 24.20 13.41 3.85
N LEU A 2 23.48 14.17 3.01
CA LEU A 2 22.08 14.49 3.27
C LEU A 2 21.25 13.21 3.09
N SER A 3 20.49 12.83 4.11
CA SER A 3 19.51 11.74 4.02
C SER A 3 18.37 12.21 3.13
N ILE A 4 18.17 11.56 1.99
CA ILE A 4 16.97 11.78 1.17
C ILE A 4 15.81 11.12 1.91
N SER A 5 14.85 11.92 2.36
CA SER A 5 13.62 11.41 2.95
C SER A 5 12.75 10.86 1.82
N ASP A 6 12.48 9.57 1.86
CA ASP A 6 11.54 8.86 0.99
C ASP A 6 10.19 8.67 1.69
N THR A 7 9.13 8.48 0.90
CA THR A 7 7.76 8.29 1.40
C THR A 7 7.09 7.21 0.57
N LEU A 8 6.36 6.30 1.23
CA LEU A 8 5.58 5.28 0.55
C LEU A 8 4.20 5.86 0.20
N LEU A 9 3.88 5.94 -1.10
CA LEU A 9 2.58 6.33 -1.62
C LEU A 9 1.86 5.10 -2.17
N VAL A 10 0.68 4.79 -1.61
CA VAL A 10 -0.20 3.71 -2.10
C VAL A 10 -1.51 4.35 -2.57
N ILE A 11 -1.94 4.02 -3.78
CA ILE A 11 -3.08 4.65 -4.48
C ILE A 11 -4.16 3.60 -4.77
N ASP A 12 -5.41 3.92 -4.44
CA ASP A 12 -6.64 3.21 -4.85
C ASP A 12 -6.69 1.70 -4.58
N PHE A 13 -5.87 1.22 -3.64
CA PHE A 13 -5.84 -0.18 -3.22
C PHE A 13 -6.91 -0.44 -2.13
N GLN A 14 -8.18 -0.36 -2.53
CA GLN A 14 -9.35 -0.54 -1.65
C GLN A 14 -10.26 -1.66 -2.15
N ASN A 15 -10.89 -2.37 -1.20
CA ASN A 15 -11.94 -3.33 -1.51
C ASN A 15 -13.11 -2.61 -2.19
N GLY A 16 -13.46 -3.05 -3.40
CA GLY A 16 -14.61 -2.55 -4.13
C GLY A 16 -14.38 -1.40 -5.10
N VAL A 17 -13.13 -0.93 -5.29
CA VAL A 17 -12.77 0.02 -6.37
C VAL A 17 -12.49 -0.73 -7.68
N CYS A 18 -12.00 -1.96 -7.60
CA CYS A 18 -11.69 -2.80 -8.75
C CYS A 18 -12.78 -3.85 -9.00
N LYS A 19 -14.04 -3.39 -9.19
CA LYS A 19 -15.20 -4.25 -9.47
C LYS A 19 -15.51 -4.40 -10.96
N GLU A 20 -14.50 -4.23 -11.81
CA GLU A 20 -14.64 -4.56 -13.23
C GLU A 20 -14.70 -6.09 -13.38
N SER A 21 -15.31 -6.56 -14.48
CA SER A 21 -15.46 -8.00 -14.77
C SER A 21 -14.14 -8.77 -14.95
N GLN A 22 -13.01 -8.06 -15.00
CA GLN A 22 -11.67 -8.64 -15.03
C GLN A 22 -11.00 -8.49 -13.66
N ASP A 23 -10.49 -9.61 -13.17
CA ASP A 23 -9.58 -9.62 -12.02
C ASP A 23 -8.37 -8.71 -12.31
N ILE A 24 -7.98 -7.91 -11.32
CA ILE A 24 -6.72 -7.16 -11.41
C ILE A 24 -5.60 -8.17 -11.63
N PHE A 25 -4.73 -7.90 -12.60
CA PHE A 25 -3.60 -8.77 -12.86
C PHE A 25 -2.68 -8.83 -11.64
N ASN A 26 -2.38 -10.06 -11.19
CA ASN A 26 -1.38 -10.36 -10.16
C ASN A 26 -1.60 -9.64 -8.81
N THR A 27 -2.86 -9.47 -8.40
CA THR A 27 -3.23 -8.71 -7.20
C THR A 27 -2.58 -9.25 -5.92
N GLN A 28 -2.47 -10.58 -5.79
CA GLN A 28 -1.95 -11.21 -4.57
C GLN A 28 -0.45 -10.92 -4.38
N GLU A 29 0.33 -10.94 -5.45
CA GLU A 29 1.75 -10.59 -5.40
C GLU A 29 1.92 -9.09 -5.13
N CYS A 30 1.06 -8.25 -5.73
CA CYS A 30 1.02 -6.81 -5.46
C CYS A 30 0.74 -6.52 -3.98
N VAL A 31 -0.26 -7.16 -3.37
CA VAL A 31 -0.55 -7.07 -1.92
C VAL A 31 0.67 -7.46 -1.08
N THR A 32 1.31 -8.57 -1.44
CA THR A 32 2.49 -9.08 -0.71
C THR A 32 3.63 -8.08 -0.75
N SER A 33 3.92 -7.52 -1.93
CA SER A 33 4.95 -6.50 -2.13
C SER A 33 4.64 -5.21 -1.36
N ILE A 34 3.39 -4.72 -1.43
CA ILE A 34 3.00 -3.49 -0.71
C ILE A 34 3.13 -3.69 0.80
N ASN A 35 2.69 -4.83 1.34
CA ASN A 35 2.81 -5.14 2.77
C ASN A 35 4.27 -5.24 3.25
N SER A 36 5.17 -5.75 2.40
CA SER A 36 6.61 -5.75 2.69
C SER A 36 7.16 -4.32 2.80
N HIS A 37 6.80 -3.43 1.87
CA HIS A 37 7.20 -2.02 1.91
C HIS A 37 6.60 -1.28 3.11
N ILE A 38 5.33 -1.50 3.45
CA ILE A 38 4.70 -0.93 4.65
C ILE A 38 5.48 -1.34 5.90
N THR A 39 5.88 -2.61 6.00
CA THR A 39 6.65 -3.14 7.14
C THR A 39 8.02 -2.47 7.23
N ALA A 40 8.73 -2.37 6.11
CA ALA A 40 10.05 -1.72 6.06
C ALA A 40 9.98 -0.23 6.44
N TYR A 41 8.99 0.51 5.92
CA TYR A 41 8.81 1.94 6.21
C TYR A 41 8.43 2.17 7.68
N ARG A 42 7.61 1.30 8.27
CA ARG A 42 7.28 1.36 9.70
C ARG A 42 8.48 1.10 10.60
N HIS A 43 9.25 0.05 10.30
CA HIS A 43 10.46 -0.24 11.06
C HIS A 43 11.45 0.93 11.01
N ALA A 44 11.53 1.60 9.85
CA ALA A 44 12.36 2.77 9.65
C ALA A 44 11.73 4.09 10.16
N HIS A 45 10.54 4.07 10.78
CA HIS A 45 9.80 5.25 11.22
C HIS A 45 9.59 6.30 10.11
N LYS A 46 9.47 5.83 8.86
CA LYS A 46 9.28 6.65 7.67
C LYS A 46 7.79 6.92 7.41
N PRO A 47 7.45 8.07 6.80
CA PRO A 47 6.07 8.41 6.47
C PRO A 47 5.48 7.44 5.43
N ILE A 48 4.22 7.06 5.66
CA ILE A 48 3.40 6.30 4.73
C ILE A 48 2.15 7.16 4.47
N VAL A 49 1.92 7.53 3.21
CA VAL A 49 0.78 8.37 2.82
C VAL A 49 -0.23 7.50 2.07
N PRO A 50 -1.35 7.11 2.71
CA PRO A 50 -2.44 6.46 2.01
C PRO A 50 -3.21 7.51 1.19
N PHE A 51 -3.27 7.35 -0.13
CA PHE A 51 -4.15 8.15 -0.98
C PHE A 51 -5.46 7.38 -1.15
N ARG A 52 -6.58 7.99 -0.75
CA ARG A 52 -7.94 7.44 -0.86
C ARG A 52 -8.17 6.21 0.03
N GLN A 53 -7.94 6.32 1.34
CA GLN A 53 -8.47 5.35 2.30
C GLN A 53 -9.13 6.06 3.48
N HIS A 54 -10.28 5.54 3.92
CA HIS A 54 -11.08 6.10 5.01
C HIS A 54 -10.49 5.78 6.41
N MET A 55 -9.43 4.96 6.47
CA MET A 55 -8.81 4.45 7.70
C MET A 55 -7.27 4.39 7.55
N PRO A 56 -6.51 4.50 8.65
CA PRO A 56 -5.05 4.31 8.64
C PRO A 56 -4.69 2.87 8.25
N ILE A 57 -3.77 2.70 7.29
CA ILE A 57 -3.31 1.38 6.82
C ILE A 57 -2.51 0.68 7.92
N LEU A 58 -3.04 -0.44 8.45
CA LEU A 58 -2.26 -1.40 9.23
C LEU A 58 -1.55 -2.44 8.36
N SER A 59 -2.27 -2.91 7.35
CA SER A 59 -1.86 -3.78 6.25
C SER A 59 -2.93 -3.62 5.17
N ILE A 60 -2.62 -4.08 3.97
CA ILE A 60 -3.61 -4.21 2.90
C ILE A 60 -4.06 -5.66 2.85
N THR A 61 -5.36 -5.87 2.95
CA THR A 61 -6.03 -7.16 2.85
C THR A 61 -7.16 -7.07 1.84
N LEU A 62 -7.09 -7.92 0.82
CA LEU A 62 -8.21 -8.16 -0.09
C LEU A 62 -9.10 -9.21 0.58
N SER A 63 -10.37 -8.85 0.78
CA SER A 63 -11.41 -9.75 1.33
C SER A 63 -11.98 -10.65 0.25
#